data_AF-A0A662RYX7-F1
#
_entry.id   AF-A0A662RYX7-F1
#
_cell.length_a   1.000
_cell.length_b   1.000
_cell.length_c   1.000
_cell.angle_alpha   90.00
_cell.angle_beta   90.00
_cell.angle_gamma   90.00
#
_symmetry.space_group_name_H-M   'P 1'
#
loop_
_entity.id
_entity.type
_entity.pdbx_description
1 polymer ?
#
loop_
_entity_poly.entity_id
_entity_poly.type
_entity_poly.pdbx_seq_one_letter_code
_entity_poly.pdbx_strand_id
1 'polypeptide(L)'
;MNLREVPRLLARLGKLDVVACYLAERIIREEETLLSIFETLDQIGSMFYREPLKYDCLTRLLSKKSKGIEFEIGSTWVVYNSGEINIGVQKPPYNLMTIDEWLTIWMGANGIEDYKITMHTPYTWISDIMGKLKEMNFSVRSLANWYIEKLKDASVTLNKAYMKAIKEDVDEHVKEIKIRIESPIRKYLLPYYIWLMETNHRLNNSSKRFEKGKGTLADWFLSCLSILANDKVRISMLADSLTINYILSESKVLVGVELVWDEEKEVANVLISVFSPYTHEEDIECFIEFL
;
A
#
# COMPACT_ATOMS: atom_id res chain seq x y z
N MET A 1 -33.87 22.90 -23.25
CA MET A 1 -33.12 23.87 -22.42
C MET A 1 -33.68 25.25 -22.68
N ASN A 2 -34.16 25.96 -21.66
CA ASN A 2 -34.87 27.22 -21.83
C ASN A 2 -33.86 28.34 -22.14
N LEU A 3 -33.95 28.98 -23.31
CA LEU A 3 -32.97 29.99 -23.77
C LEU A 3 -32.83 31.19 -22.81
N ARG A 4 -33.82 31.42 -21.93
CA ARG A 4 -33.78 32.45 -20.88
C ARG A 4 -32.91 32.09 -19.67
N GLU A 5 -32.53 30.82 -19.51
CA GLU A 5 -31.67 30.37 -18.41
C GLU A 5 -30.18 30.48 -18.76
N VAL A 6 -29.84 30.45 -20.04
CA VAL A 6 -28.44 30.52 -20.54
C VAL A 6 -27.69 31.76 -20.01
N PRO A 7 -28.25 32.99 -20.04
CA PRO A 7 -27.56 34.16 -19.51
C PRO A 7 -27.36 34.13 -17.98
N ARG A 8 -28.32 33.56 -17.23
CA ARG A 8 -28.19 33.39 -15.77
C ARG A 8 -27.16 32.33 -15.40
N LEU A 9 -27.08 31.27 -16.20
CA LEU A 9 -26.09 30.21 -16.05
C LEU A 9 -24.69 30.76 -16.37
N LEU A 10 -24.52 31.49 -17.46
CA LEU A 10 -23.26 32.16 -17.83
C LEU A 10 -22.83 33.21 -16.78
N ALA A 11 -23.76 33.98 -16.22
CA ALA A 11 -23.43 34.94 -15.16
C ALA A 11 -23.05 34.27 -13.83
N ARG A 12 -23.56 33.07 -13.54
CA ARG A 12 -23.14 32.26 -12.39
C ARG A 12 -21.78 31.61 -12.64
N LEU A 13 -21.55 31.09 -13.84
CA LEU A 13 -20.25 30.54 -14.26
C LEU A 13 -19.14 31.60 -14.21
N GLY A 14 -19.37 32.81 -14.74
CA GLY A 14 -18.38 33.89 -14.69
C GLY A 14 -18.03 34.36 -13.26
N LYS A 15 -18.91 34.14 -12.27
CA LYS A 15 -18.58 34.39 -10.85
C LYS A 15 -17.78 33.25 -10.23
N LEU A 16 -18.00 32.02 -10.70
CA LEU A 16 -17.28 30.83 -10.25
C LEU A 16 -15.84 30.82 -10.74
N ASP A 17 -15.59 31.28 -11.97
CA ASP A 17 -14.23 31.44 -12.51
C ASP A 17 -13.43 32.43 -11.65
N VAL A 18 -14.03 33.55 -11.23
CA VAL A 18 -13.39 34.52 -10.34
C VAL A 18 -13.07 33.89 -8.98
N VAL A 19 -13.96 33.05 -8.44
CA VAL A 19 -13.71 32.33 -7.19
C VAL A 19 -12.56 31.32 -7.35
N ALA A 20 -12.57 30.54 -8.43
CA ALA A 20 -11.53 29.55 -8.72
C ALA A 20 -10.16 30.21 -8.89
N CYS A 21 -10.08 31.30 -9.66
CA CYS A 21 -8.85 32.07 -9.84
C CYS A 21 -8.35 32.64 -8.50
N TYR A 22 -9.25 33.21 -7.69
CA TYR A 22 -8.85 33.71 -6.37
C TYR A 22 -8.31 32.60 -5.46
N LEU A 23 -8.96 31.44 -5.44
CA LEU A 23 -8.50 30.28 -4.65
C LEU A 23 -7.14 29.79 -5.16
N ALA A 24 -6.99 29.61 -6.47
CA ALA A 24 -5.74 29.18 -7.09
C ALA A 24 -4.61 30.15 -6.75
N GLU A 25 -4.78 31.45 -6.98
CA GLU A 25 -3.77 32.47 -6.65
C GLU A 25 -3.37 32.46 -5.17
N ARG A 26 -4.31 32.20 -4.26
CA ARG A 26 -4.02 32.11 -2.82
C ARG A 26 -3.24 30.84 -2.47
N ILE A 27 -3.57 29.72 -3.10
CA ILE A 27 -2.87 28.44 -2.90
C ILE A 27 -1.45 28.50 -3.48
N ILE A 28 -1.29 28.99 -4.70
CA ILE A 28 0.01 29.10 -5.40
C ILE A 28 1.00 29.98 -4.64
N ARG A 29 0.53 30.96 -3.87
CA ARG A 29 1.39 31.79 -2.99
C ARG A 29 2.02 31.00 -1.84
N GLU A 30 1.51 29.83 -1.48
CA GLU A 30 2.13 28.95 -0.50
C GLU A 30 3.14 28.00 -1.16
N GLU A 31 3.97 28.54 -2.06
CA GLU A 31 4.90 27.80 -2.93
C GLU A 31 5.82 26.85 -2.17
N GLU A 32 6.42 27.29 -1.06
CA GLU A 32 7.29 26.44 -0.24
C GLU A 32 6.56 25.21 0.32
N THR A 33 5.29 25.38 0.70
CA THR A 33 4.46 24.27 1.20
C THR A 33 4.15 23.29 0.08
N LEU A 34 3.80 23.80 -1.10
CA LEU A 34 3.51 22.99 -2.29
C LEU A 34 4.76 22.22 -2.76
N LEU A 35 5.92 22.87 -2.82
CA LEU A 35 7.20 22.22 -3.13
C LEU A 35 7.52 21.11 -2.14
N SER A 36 7.38 21.37 -0.84
CA SER A 36 7.64 20.36 0.18
C SER A 36 6.74 19.13 0.05
N ILE A 37 5.44 19.35 -0.23
CA ILE A 37 4.49 18.24 -0.48
C ILE A 37 4.90 17.48 -1.74
N PHE A 38 5.20 18.18 -2.83
CA PHE A 38 5.60 17.58 -4.11
C PHE A 38 6.81 16.67 -3.95
N GLU A 39 7.90 17.21 -3.39
CA GLU A 39 9.15 16.49 -3.18
C GLU A 39 8.96 15.26 -2.29
N THR A 40 8.17 15.40 -1.22
CA THR A 40 7.88 14.28 -0.32
C THR A 40 7.10 13.19 -1.04
N LEU A 41 6.06 13.53 -1.79
CA LEU A 41 5.26 12.55 -2.53
C LEU A 41 6.07 11.88 -3.66
N ASP A 42 6.95 12.60 -4.35
CA ASP A 42 7.84 12.01 -5.36
C ASP A 42 8.83 11.01 -4.73
N GLN A 43 9.40 11.36 -3.57
CA GLN A 43 10.26 10.47 -2.80
C GLN A 43 9.50 9.21 -2.35
N ILE A 44 8.27 9.36 -1.84
CA ILE A 44 7.41 8.23 -1.45
C ILE A 44 7.12 7.32 -2.65
N GLY A 45 6.78 7.89 -3.80
CA GLY A 45 6.55 7.10 -5.01
C GLY A 45 7.79 6.34 -5.47
N SER A 46 8.99 6.82 -5.14
CA SER A 46 10.25 6.14 -5.46
C SER A 46 10.59 5.04 -4.45
N MET A 47 10.20 5.23 -3.19
CA MET A 47 10.36 4.26 -2.11
C MET A 47 9.61 2.95 -2.38
N PHE A 48 8.42 3.01 -2.99
CA PHE A 48 7.62 1.83 -3.32
C PHE A 48 8.41 0.75 -4.09
N TYR A 49 9.23 1.17 -5.06
CA TYR A 49 10.01 0.24 -5.89
C TYR A 49 11.36 -0.13 -5.27
N ARG A 50 12.00 0.80 -4.55
CA ARG A 50 13.38 0.63 -4.05
C ARG A 50 13.45 0.01 -2.66
N GLU A 51 12.51 0.36 -1.80
CA GLU A 51 12.50 0.04 -0.37
C GLU A 51 11.08 -0.35 0.08
N PRO A 52 10.51 -1.46 -0.45
CA PRO A 52 9.10 -1.81 -0.25
C PRO A 52 8.70 -1.99 1.23
N LEU A 53 9.62 -2.47 2.08
CA LEU A 53 9.35 -2.61 3.53
C LEU A 53 9.23 -1.26 4.24
N LYS A 54 10.03 -0.26 3.86
CA LYS A 54 9.89 1.09 4.39
C LYS A 54 8.63 1.77 3.89
N TYR A 55 8.27 1.50 2.63
CA TYR A 55 7.00 1.94 2.08
C TYR A 55 5.80 1.34 2.85
N ASP A 56 5.87 0.05 3.20
CA ASP A 56 4.86 -0.61 4.04
C ASP A 56 4.74 0.05 5.44
N CYS A 57 5.88 0.31 6.09
CA CYS A 57 5.92 1.06 7.36
C CYS A 57 5.29 2.46 7.24
N LEU A 58 5.67 3.21 6.20
CA LEU A 58 5.11 4.52 5.91
C LEU A 58 3.59 4.47 5.75
N THR A 59 3.10 3.52 4.95
CA THR A 59 1.67 3.32 4.69
C THR A 59 0.92 3.08 6.00
N ARG A 60 1.46 2.27 6.91
CA ARG A 60 0.90 2.05 8.25
C ARG A 60 0.90 3.32 9.12
N LEU A 61 1.96 4.12 9.08
CA LEU A 61 2.03 5.37 9.84
C LEU A 61 1.00 6.40 9.38
N LEU A 62 0.73 6.39 8.08
CA LEU A 62 -0.20 7.26 7.39
C LEU A 62 -1.66 6.81 7.57
N SER A 63 -1.94 5.51 7.51
CA SER A 63 -3.29 4.96 7.76
C SER A 63 -3.78 5.18 9.20
N LYS A 64 -2.89 5.12 10.19
CA LYS A 64 -3.23 5.37 11.61
C LYS A 64 -3.57 6.83 11.92
N LYS A 65 -3.14 7.79 11.10
CA LYS A 65 -3.25 9.23 11.38
C LYS A 65 -4.24 9.98 10.50
N SER A 66 -4.63 9.39 9.38
CA SER A 66 -5.47 10.03 8.38
C SER A 66 -6.46 9.00 7.91
N LYS A 67 -7.75 9.33 8.03
CA LYS A 67 -8.84 8.53 7.48
C LYS A 67 -8.74 8.52 5.95
N GLY A 68 -7.97 7.59 5.39
CA GLY A 68 -8.04 7.27 3.96
C GLY A 68 -6.84 7.70 3.11
N ILE A 69 -5.60 7.52 3.59
CA ILE A 69 -4.46 7.56 2.65
C ILE A 69 -4.47 6.30 1.82
N GLU A 70 -5.11 6.40 0.66
CA GLU A 70 -5.02 5.43 -0.42
C GLU A 70 -3.99 5.94 -1.42
N PHE A 71 -2.86 5.25 -1.49
CA PHE A 71 -1.90 5.46 -2.55
C PHE A 71 -2.31 4.61 -3.75
N GLU A 72 -2.90 5.23 -4.77
CA GLU A 72 -2.97 4.59 -6.08
C GLU A 72 -1.62 4.76 -6.78
N ILE A 73 -0.73 3.79 -6.58
CA ILE A 73 0.55 3.76 -7.29
C ILE A 73 0.31 3.15 -8.67
N GLY A 74 -0.05 4.02 -9.62
CA GLY A 74 0.25 3.77 -11.02
C GLY A 74 1.77 3.86 -11.23
N SER A 75 2.27 3.42 -12.39
CA SER A 75 3.69 3.58 -12.74
C SER A 75 4.20 5.04 -12.62
N THR A 76 3.29 6.02 -12.58
CA THR A 76 3.61 7.45 -12.59
C THR A 76 2.83 8.33 -11.58
N TRP A 77 1.99 7.79 -10.68
CA TRP A 77 1.13 8.61 -9.81
C TRP A 77 1.23 8.23 -8.34
N VAL A 78 1.13 9.24 -7.45
CA VAL A 78 1.04 9.08 -5.99
C VAL A 78 -0.03 10.04 -5.49
N VAL A 79 -1.02 9.54 -4.73
CA VAL A 79 -2.11 10.35 -4.19
C VAL A 79 -2.08 10.34 -2.67
N TYR A 80 -2.18 11.52 -2.07
CA TYR A 80 -2.53 11.73 -0.67
C TYR A 80 -4.00 12.08 -0.58
N ASN A 81 -4.78 11.27 0.13
CA ASN A 81 -6.18 11.51 0.43
C ASN A 81 -6.36 11.48 1.95
N SER A 82 -7.01 12.48 2.52
CA SER A 82 -7.33 12.53 3.95
C SER A 82 -8.83 12.47 4.25
N GLY A 83 -9.65 12.30 3.21
CA GLY A 83 -11.10 12.50 3.21
C GLY A 83 -11.52 13.97 3.12
N GLU A 84 -10.60 14.91 3.36
CA GLU A 84 -10.88 16.35 3.34
C GLU A 84 -10.25 17.04 2.12
N ILE A 85 -9.04 16.63 1.74
CA ILE A 85 -8.28 17.13 0.59
C ILE A 85 -7.61 15.96 -0.12
N ASN A 86 -7.57 16.04 -1.45
CA ASN A 86 -6.85 15.13 -2.33
C ASN A 86 -5.68 15.86 -2.98
N ILE A 87 -4.48 15.28 -2.88
CA ILE A 87 -3.27 15.82 -3.50
C ILE A 87 -2.62 14.71 -4.31
N GLY A 88 -2.66 14.82 -5.63
CA GLY A 88 -2.04 13.87 -6.56
C GLY A 88 -0.75 14.43 -7.14
N VAL A 89 0.29 13.60 -7.23
CA VAL A 89 1.55 13.96 -7.90
C VAL A 89 1.83 12.98 -9.04
N GLN A 90 2.09 13.53 -10.23
CA GLN A 90 2.57 12.79 -11.38
C GLN A 90 4.08 12.92 -11.52
N LYS A 91 4.75 11.77 -11.56
CA LYS A 91 6.20 11.67 -11.76
C LYS A 91 6.65 12.19 -13.13
N PRO A 92 7.96 12.48 -13.30
CA PRO A 92 8.55 12.87 -14.58
C PRO A 92 8.07 12.00 -15.76
N PRO A 93 7.90 12.62 -16.95
CA PRO A 93 8.42 13.94 -17.32
C PRO A 93 7.51 15.14 -16.98
N TYR A 94 6.31 14.91 -16.43
CA TYR A 94 5.30 15.98 -16.38
C TYR A 94 5.36 16.84 -15.11
N ASN A 95 5.96 16.36 -14.02
CA ASN A 95 6.09 17.05 -12.73
C ASN A 95 4.82 17.81 -12.32
N LEU A 96 3.69 17.11 -12.29
CA LEU A 96 2.40 17.71 -12.00
C LEU A 96 2.01 17.47 -10.56
N MET A 97 1.50 18.51 -9.91
CA MET A 97 0.67 18.36 -8.72
C MET A 97 -0.78 18.66 -9.08
N THR A 98 -1.71 17.92 -8.50
CA THR A 98 -3.14 18.18 -8.57
C THR A 98 -3.70 18.32 -7.15
N ILE A 99 -4.58 19.29 -6.93
CA ILE A 99 -5.29 19.49 -5.66
C ILE A 99 -6.79 19.41 -5.93
N ASP A 100 -7.47 18.48 -5.25
CA ASP A 100 -8.89 18.15 -5.42
C ASP A 100 -9.30 18.02 -6.91
N GLU A 101 -8.37 17.53 -7.73
CA GLU A 101 -8.48 17.34 -9.20
C GLU A 101 -8.74 18.63 -10.03
N TRP A 102 -9.04 19.76 -9.40
CA TRP A 102 -9.43 20.99 -10.09
C TRP A 102 -8.28 21.97 -10.30
N LEU A 103 -7.27 21.94 -9.44
CA LEU A 103 -6.07 22.77 -9.58
C LEU A 103 -4.91 21.88 -9.99
N THR A 104 -4.42 22.06 -11.20
CA THR A 104 -3.21 21.42 -11.71
C THR A 104 -2.06 22.42 -11.67
N ILE A 105 -0.91 22.01 -11.15
CA ILE A 105 0.26 22.85 -10.95
C ILE A 105 1.45 22.15 -11.62
N TRP A 106 2.15 22.85 -12.51
CA TRP A 106 3.40 22.38 -13.10
C TRP A 106 4.56 22.80 -12.21
N MET A 107 5.30 21.81 -11.73
CA MET A 107 6.43 22.00 -10.84
C MET A 107 7.73 21.93 -11.64
N GLY A 108 8.46 23.04 -11.66
CA GLY A 108 9.81 23.11 -12.20
C GLY A 108 10.88 22.74 -11.18
N ALA A 109 12.13 22.77 -11.61
CA ALA A 109 13.27 22.50 -10.73
C ALA A 109 13.44 23.54 -9.60
N ASN A 110 12.91 24.75 -9.77
CA ASN A 110 13.11 25.88 -8.86
C ASN A 110 11.81 26.45 -8.27
N GLY A 111 10.66 25.81 -8.49
CA GLY A 111 9.39 26.39 -8.09
C GLY A 111 8.22 26.01 -8.98
N ILE A 112 7.15 26.78 -8.87
CA ILE A 112 5.95 26.64 -9.70
C ILE A 112 6.20 27.29 -11.06
N GLU A 113 6.09 26.52 -12.14
CA GLU A 113 6.26 27.04 -13.51
C GLU A 113 4.96 27.61 -14.09
N ASP A 114 3.85 26.88 -13.88
CA ASP A 114 2.52 27.28 -14.35
C ASP A 114 1.45 26.59 -13.51
N TYR A 115 0.19 27.03 -13.65
CA TYR A 115 -0.96 26.32 -13.10
C TYR A 115 -2.18 26.46 -14.02
N LYS A 116 -3.08 25.48 -13.91
CA LYS A 116 -4.31 25.42 -14.69
C LYS A 116 -5.44 25.01 -13.79
N ILE A 117 -6.54 25.72 -13.95
CA ILE A 117 -7.81 25.35 -13.35
C ILE A 117 -8.49 24.39 -14.32
N THR A 118 -8.58 23.13 -13.93
CA THR A 118 -9.17 22.06 -14.72
C THR A 118 -10.60 21.83 -14.28
N MET A 119 -11.57 22.37 -15.03
CA MET A 119 -12.99 22.10 -14.80
C MET A 119 -13.44 20.92 -15.68
N HIS A 120 -13.14 19.68 -15.27
CA HIS A 120 -13.48 18.47 -16.04
C HIS A 120 -14.97 18.35 -16.34
N THR A 121 -15.81 18.73 -15.39
CA THR A 121 -17.16 19.23 -15.63
C THR A 121 -17.41 20.38 -14.64
N PRO A 122 -18.05 21.48 -15.05
CA PRO A 122 -18.38 22.55 -14.10
C PRO A 122 -19.16 22.01 -12.90
N TYR A 123 -20.02 21.01 -13.11
CA TYR A 123 -20.97 20.53 -12.11
C TYR A 123 -20.35 19.78 -10.93
N THR A 124 -19.32 18.94 -11.12
CA THR A 124 -18.69 18.20 -10.01
C THR A 124 -17.89 19.13 -9.11
N TRP A 125 -17.01 19.94 -9.70
CA TRP A 125 -16.27 20.98 -8.97
C TRP A 125 -17.20 21.97 -8.27
N ILE A 126 -18.27 22.41 -8.94
CA ILE A 126 -19.29 23.28 -8.33
C ILE A 126 -19.93 22.58 -7.13
N SER A 127 -20.28 21.30 -7.22
CA SER A 127 -20.92 20.59 -6.11
C SER A 127 -20.01 20.57 -4.86
N ASP A 128 -18.74 20.21 -5.04
CA ASP A 128 -17.80 20.03 -3.93
C ASP A 128 -17.38 21.37 -3.32
N ILE A 129 -17.05 22.35 -4.15
CA ILE A 129 -16.68 23.71 -3.70
C ILE A 129 -17.90 24.42 -3.10
N MET A 130 -19.10 24.26 -3.65
CA MET A 130 -20.31 24.89 -3.09
C MET A 130 -20.70 24.29 -1.74
N GLY A 131 -20.48 22.98 -1.54
CA GLY A 131 -20.63 22.34 -0.23
C GLY A 131 -19.73 23.03 0.80
N LYS A 132 -18.42 23.09 0.53
CA LYS A 132 -17.43 23.72 1.42
C LYS A 132 -17.70 25.22 1.61
N LEU A 133 -18.06 25.95 0.55
CA LEU A 133 -18.44 27.37 0.65
C LEU A 133 -19.65 27.55 1.56
N LYS A 134 -20.68 26.71 1.45
CA LYS A 134 -21.87 26.81 2.29
C LYS A 134 -21.54 26.60 3.77
N GLU A 135 -20.69 25.61 4.08
CA GLU A 135 -20.18 25.38 5.45
C GLU A 135 -19.43 26.60 6.00
N MET A 136 -18.76 27.36 5.13
CA MET A 136 -18.00 28.56 5.46
C MET A 136 -18.78 29.86 5.24
N ASN A 137 -20.12 29.81 5.27
CA ASN A 137 -21.00 30.97 5.10
C ASN A 137 -20.71 31.78 3.82
N PHE A 138 -20.38 31.09 2.73
CA PHE A 138 -20.05 31.64 1.42
C PHE A 138 -18.83 32.59 1.42
N SER A 139 -17.94 32.45 2.41
CA SER A 139 -16.69 33.21 2.47
C SER A 139 -15.58 32.53 1.67
N VAL A 140 -15.28 33.10 0.49
CA VAL A 140 -14.18 32.64 -0.38
C VAL A 140 -12.82 32.78 0.32
N ARG A 141 -12.64 33.81 1.15
CA ARG A 141 -11.43 33.98 1.96
C ARG A 141 -11.28 32.86 3.00
N SER A 142 -12.37 32.47 3.64
CA SER A 142 -12.34 31.38 4.61
C SER A 142 -12.02 30.06 3.92
N LEU A 143 -12.55 29.82 2.73
CA LEU A 143 -12.23 28.64 1.92
C LEU A 143 -10.77 28.61 1.48
N ALA A 144 -10.22 29.75 1.03
CA ALA A 144 -8.80 29.85 0.70
C ALA A 144 -7.93 29.49 1.91
N ASN A 145 -8.24 30.05 3.08
CA ASN A 145 -7.49 29.76 4.30
C ASN A 145 -7.63 28.29 4.71
N TRP A 146 -8.82 27.71 4.56
CA TRP A 146 -9.02 26.28 4.81
C TRP A 146 -8.11 25.42 3.93
N TYR A 147 -8.03 25.69 2.62
CA TYR A 147 -7.11 24.97 1.72
C TYR A 147 -5.65 25.11 2.17
N ILE A 148 -5.22 26.32 2.50
CA ILE A 148 -3.86 26.60 2.96
C ILE A 148 -3.52 25.82 4.23
N GLU A 149 -4.41 25.81 5.23
CA GLU A 149 -4.20 25.06 6.46
C GLU A 149 -4.14 23.54 6.19
N LYS A 150 -5.01 23.02 5.32
CA LYS A 150 -4.97 21.60 4.94
C LYS A 150 -3.69 21.21 4.19
N LEU A 151 -3.15 22.10 3.36
CA LEU A 151 -1.86 21.88 2.70
C LEU A 151 -0.71 21.88 3.72
N LYS A 152 -0.72 22.80 4.68
CA LYS A 152 0.30 22.82 5.76
C LYS A 152 0.24 21.55 6.61
N ASP A 153 -0.97 21.13 6.99
CA ASP A 153 -1.18 19.88 7.73
C ASP A 153 -0.69 18.67 6.94
N ALA A 154 -0.99 18.62 5.63
CA ALA A 154 -0.52 17.57 4.73
C ALA A 154 1.01 17.55 4.67
N SER A 155 1.64 18.71 4.45
CA SER A 155 3.11 18.85 4.41
C SER A 155 3.76 18.32 5.69
N VAL A 156 3.29 18.75 6.87
CA VAL A 156 3.85 18.32 8.16
C VAL A 156 3.63 16.83 8.38
N THR A 157 2.43 16.32 8.06
CA THR A 157 2.07 14.91 8.26
C THR A 157 2.90 14.00 7.37
N LEU A 158 3.00 14.31 6.08
CA LEU A 158 3.79 13.56 5.11
C LEU A 158 5.27 13.54 5.51
N ASN A 159 5.87 14.70 5.76
CA ASN A 159 7.27 14.81 6.17
C ASN A 159 7.56 14.01 7.45
N LYS A 160 6.71 14.14 8.47
CA LYS A 160 6.91 13.43 9.74
C LYS A 160 6.80 11.92 9.59
N ALA A 161 5.84 11.44 8.80
CA ALA A 161 5.66 10.02 8.55
C ALA A 161 6.82 9.45 7.72
N TYR A 162 7.20 10.17 6.66
CA TYR A 162 8.32 9.81 5.79
C TYR A 162 9.64 9.72 6.56
N MET A 163 9.99 10.75 7.34
CA MET A 163 11.20 10.74 8.16
C MET A 163 11.19 9.64 9.23
N LYS A 164 10.01 9.29 9.76
CA LYS A 164 9.91 8.16 10.69
C LYS A 164 10.14 6.83 9.98
N ALA A 165 9.54 6.62 8.80
CA ALA A 165 9.72 5.41 8.01
C ALA A 165 11.19 5.21 7.57
N ILE A 166 11.91 6.29 7.22
CA ILE A 166 13.35 6.21 6.89
C ILE A 166 14.19 5.74 8.07
N LYS A 167 13.85 6.21 9.28
CA LYS A 167 14.60 5.91 10.51
C LYS A 167 14.24 4.55 11.11
N GLU A 168 13.15 3.94 10.66
CA GLU A 168 12.70 2.66 11.17
C GLU A 168 13.68 1.56 10.75
N ASP A 169 14.10 0.74 11.71
CA ASP A 169 14.89 -0.46 11.45
C ASP A 169 13.96 -1.60 10.99
N VAL A 170 13.62 -1.57 9.71
CA VAL A 170 12.71 -2.54 9.10
C VAL A 170 13.26 -3.96 9.10
N ASP A 171 14.59 -4.11 9.12
CA ASP A 171 15.24 -5.41 9.08
C ASP A 171 15.13 -6.11 10.44
N GLU A 172 15.34 -5.39 11.55
CA GLU A 172 15.16 -5.97 12.89
C GLU A 172 13.69 -6.35 13.14
N HIS A 173 12.74 -5.52 12.71
CA HIS A 173 11.31 -5.85 12.85
C HIS A 173 10.92 -7.11 12.07
N VAL A 174 11.36 -7.24 10.81
CA VAL A 174 11.11 -8.44 10.00
C VAL A 174 11.76 -9.67 10.63
N LYS A 175 12.96 -9.52 11.17
CA LYS A 175 13.68 -10.60 11.85
C LYS A 175 12.95 -11.07 13.11
N GLU A 176 12.42 -10.17 13.92
CA GLU A 176 11.58 -10.51 15.08
C GLU A 176 10.35 -11.33 14.67
N ILE A 177 9.65 -10.92 13.60
CA ILE A 177 8.51 -11.67 13.04
C ILE A 177 8.94 -13.06 12.58
N LYS A 178 10.06 -13.17 11.85
CA LYS A 178 10.58 -14.46 11.37
C LYS A 178 10.88 -15.42 12.52
N ILE A 179 11.51 -14.94 13.59
CA ILE A 179 11.79 -15.76 14.79
C ILE A 179 10.49 -16.31 15.40
N ARG A 180 9.45 -15.48 15.47
CA ARG A 180 8.16 -15.85 16.04
C ARG A 180 7.40 -16.87 15.19
N ILE A 181 7.54 -16.80 13.86
CA ILE A 181 7.01 -17.82 12.91
C ILE A 181 7.84 -19.11 12.98
N GLU A 182 9.17 -19.00 13.06
CA GLU A 182 10.08 -20.15 13.03
C GLU A 182 9.93 -21.05 14.27
N SER A 183 9.68 -20.45 15.44
CA SER A 183 9.53 -21.16 16.71
C SER A 183 8.45 -22.26 16.69
N PRO A 184 7.16 -21.98 16.35
CA PRO A 184 6.13 -23.02 16.26
C PRO A 184 6.42 -24.03 15.15
N ILE A 185 6.94 -23.62 13.99
CA ILE A 185 7.33 -24.54 12.91
C ILE A 185 8.35 -25.57 13.41
N ARG A 186 9.42 -25.10 14.04
CA ARG A 186 10.48 -25.98 14.57
C ARG A 186 9.96 -26.93 15.64
N LYS A 187 8.99 -26.47 16.44
CA LYS A 187 8.43 -27.23 17.55
C LYS A 187 7.42 -28.29 17.08
N TYR A 188 6.54 -27.94 16.14
CA TYR A 188 5.35 -28.73 15.84
C TYR A 188 5.35 -29.36 14.45
N LEU A 189 5.98 -28.75 13.45
CA LEU A 189 5.89 -29.22 12.06
C LEU A 189 7.19 -29.87 11.56
N LEU A 190 8.33 -29.21 11.81
CA LEU A 190 9.65 -29.62 11.32
C LEU A 190 10.01 -31.08 11.68
N PRO A 191 9.74 -31.59 12.89
CA PRO A 191 10.06 -32.98 13.23
C PRO A 191 9.33 -34.00 12.35
N TYR A 192 8.06 -33.74 12.02
CA TYR A 192 7.26 -34.63 11.16
C TYR A 192 7.69 -34.53 9.70
N TYR A 193 8.06 -33.33 9.25
CA TYR A 193 8.62 -33.13 7.92
C TYR A 193 9.94 -33.89 7.73
N ILE A 194 10.88 -33.78 8.69
CA ILE A 194 12.15 -34.53 8.65
C ILE A 194 11.86 -36.04 8.61
N TRP A 195 10.98 -36.53 9.48
CA TRP A 195 10.60 -37.94 9.50
C TRP A 195 10.05 -38.43 8.15
N LEU A 196 9.20 -37.63 7.50
CA LEU A 196 8.64 -37.92 6.19
C LEU A 196 9.74 -38.05 5.13
N MET A 197 10.69 -37.11 5.10
CA MET A 197 11.76 -37.08 4.11
C MET A 197 12.75 -38.23 4.31
N GLU A 198 13.17 -38.50 5.54
CA GLU A 198 14.01 -39.67 5.86
C GLU A 198 13.34 -40.99 5.46
N THR A 199 12.03 -41.10 5.73
CA THR A 199 11.26 -42.31 5.39
C THR A 199 11.17 -42.50 3.89
N ASN A 200 10.86 -41.44 3.14
CA ASN A 200 10.82 -41.48 1.68
C ASN A 200 12.19 -41.82 1.07
N HIS A 201 13.27 -41.24 1.59
CA HIS A 201 14.63 -41.52 1.13
C HIS A 201 15.00 -43.01 1.32
N ARG A 202 14.69 -43.60 2.48
CA ARG A 202 14.89 -45.03 2.76
C ARG A 202 14.06 -45.93 1.85
N LEU A 203 12.82 -45.55 1.55
CA LEU A 203 11.93 -46.32 0.69
C LEU A 203 12.38 -46.28 -0.79
N ASN A 204 12.85 -45.13 -1.27
CA ASN A 204 13.38 -44.99 -2.62
C ASN A 204 14.69 -45.78 -2.83
N ASN A 205 15.56 -45.81 -1.82
CA ASN A 205 16.81 -46.56 -1.87
C ASN A 205 16.65 -48.08 -1.71
N SER A 206 15.49 -48.57 -1.23
CA SER A 206 15.25 -50.00 -0.96
C SER A 206 14.65 -50.79 -2.15
N SER A 207 14.62 -50.22 -3.35
CA SER A 207 14.40 -50.91 -4.64
C SER A 207 13.17 -51.85 -4.75
N LYS A 208 12.10 -51.58 -3.99
CA LYS A 208 10.76 -52.10 -4.31
C LYS A 208 9.91 -50.94 -4.82
N ARG A 209 9.71 -50.93 -6.15
CA ARG A 209 8.76 -50.05 -6.85
C ARG A 209 7.47 -49.97 -6.06
N PHE A 210 7.19 -48.83 -5.44
CA PHE A 210 5.83 -48.49 -5.07
C PHE A 210 5.04 -48.41 -6.37
N GLU A 211 4.10 -49.35 -6.52
CA GLU A 211 3.20 -49.39 -7.67
C GLU A 211 2.46 -48.06 -7.79
N LYS A 212 2.52 -47.47 -8.99
CA LYS A 212 1.65 -46.38 -9.43
C LYS A 212 0.19 -46.73 -9.07
N GLY A 213 -0.36 -46.11 -8.03
CA GLY A 213 -1.78 -46.27 -7.68
C GLY A 213 -2.19 -46.03 -6.24
N LYS A 214 -1.28 -45.83 -5.29
CA LYS A 214 -1.62 -45.44 -3.90
C LYS A 214 -0.96 -44.11 -3.58
N GLY A 215 -1.73 -43.17 -3.01
CA GLY A 215 -1.22 -41.87 -2.58
C GLY A 215 0.08 -42.04 -1.80
N THR A 216 1.08 -41.24 -2.18
CA THR A 216 2.40 -41.25 -1.56
C THR A 216 2.29 -40.88 -0.07
N LEU A 217 3.30 -41.23 0.73
CA LEU A 217 3.37 -40.78 2.13
C LEU A 217 3.31 -39.24 2.22
N ALA A 218 3.82 -38.56 1.19
CA ALA A 218 3.69 -37.13 0.98
C ALA A 218 2.23 -36.69 0.76
N ASP A 219 1.44 -37.40 -0.07
CA ASP A 219 0.01 -37.10 -0.26
C ASP A 219 -0.79 -37.27 1.03
N TRP A 220 -0.49 -38.30 1.83
CA TRP A 220 -1.10 -38.48 3.15
C TRP A 220 -0.76 -37.34 4.11
N PHE A 221 0.53 -36.98 4.20
CA PHE A 221 1.00 -35.89 5.04
C PHE A 221 0.37 -34.55 4.64
N LEU A 222 0.35 -34.25 3.35
CA LEU A 222 -0.30 -33.07 2.80
C LEU A 222 -1.79 -33.05 3.14
N SER A 223 -2.50 -34.18 2.99
CA SER A 223 -3.92 -34.29 3.33
C SER A 223 -4.18 -33.99 4.81
N CYS A 224 -3.33 -34.47 5.72
CA CYS A 224 -3.43 -34.17 7.15
C CYS A 224 -3.27 -32.68 7.44
N LEU A 225 -2.29 -32.02 6.81
CA LEU A 225 -2.07 -30.58 6.97
C LEU A 225 -3.21 -29.75 6.35
N SER A 226 -3.73 -30.16 5.19
CA SER A 226 -4.82 -29.46 4.51
C SER A 226 -6.13 -29.47 5.28
N ILE A 227 -6.36 -30.45 6.17
CA ILE A 227 -7.53 -30.45 7.07
C ILE A 227 -7.45 -29.32 8.11
N LEU A 228 -6.24 -28.95 8.52
CA LEU A 228 -6.03 -27.89 9.50
C LEU A 228 -6.10 -26.50 8.85
N ALA A 229 -5.76 -26.40 7.57
CA ALA A 229 -5.75 -25.14 6.83
C ALA A 229 -7.13 -24.50 6.77
N ASN A 230 -7.19 -23.19 7.03
CA ASN A 230 -8.36 -22.36 6.76
C ASN A 230 -8.33 -21.81 5.32
N ASP A 231 -9.32 -21.00 4.97
CA ASP A 231 -9.44 -20.35 3.65
C ASP A 231 -8.28 -19.42 3.30
N LYS A 232 -7.52 -18.96 4.29
CA LYS A 232 -6.35 -18.09 4.14
C LYS A 232 -5.02 -18.85 4.09
N VAL A 233 -4.99 -20.16 4.31
CA VAL A 233 -3.74 -20.93 4.31
C VAL A 233 -3.74 -21.89 3.12
N ARG A 234 -2.74 -21.77 2.24
CA ARG A 234 -2.48 -22.78 1.19
C ARG A 234 -1.23 -23.56 1.53
N ILE A 235 -1.37 -24.87 1.53
CA ILE A 235 -0.28 -25.81 1.78
C ILE A 235 -0.08 -26.61 0.51
N SER A 236 1.17 -26.70 0.06
CA SER A 236 1.55 -27.49 -1.10
C SER A 236 2.84 -28.23 -0.80
N MET A 237 2.98 -29.41 -1.38
CA MET A 237 4.21 -30.19 -1.31
C MET A 237 4.73 -30.47 -2.72
N LEU A 238 6.00 -30.15 -2.94
CA LEU A 238 6.78 -30.61 -4.07
C LEU A 238 7.74 -31.70 -3.57
N ALA A 239 8.39 -32.42 -4.48
CA ALA A 239 9.12 -33.67 -4.18
C ALA A 239 10.01 -33.60 -2.93
N ASP A 240 10.69 -32.46 -2.73
CA ASP A 240 11.67 -32.18 -1.70
C ASP A 240 11.37 -30.93 -0.86
N SER A 241 10.18 -30.33 -1.03
CA SER A 241 9.80 -29.12 -0.29
C SER A 241 8.33 -29.09 0.13
N LEU A 242 8.10 -28.55 1.32
CA LEU A 242 6.76 -28.19 1.82
C LEU A 242 6.65 -26.67 1.86
N THR A 243 5.62 -26.12 1.22
CA THR A 243 5.31 -24.70 1.25
C THR A 243 4.01 -24.45 2.00
N ILE A 244 4.01 -23.49 2.92
CA ILE A 244 2.84 -22.98 3.63
C ILE A 244 2.77 -21.48 3.35
N ASN A 245 1.71 -21.07 2.67
CA ASN A 245 1.47 -19.67 2.34
C ASN A 245 0.23 -19.17 3.08
N TYR A 246 0.38 -18.07 3.82
CA TYR A 246 -0.74 -17.29 4.34
C TYR A 246 -1.12 -16.21 3.34
N ILE A 247 -2.39 -16.19 2.95
CA ILE A 247 -2.91 -15.52 1.76
C ILE A 247 -3.97 -14.50 2.17
N LEU A 248 -3.79 -13.26 1.70
CA LEU A 248 -4.75 -12.17 1.89
C LEU A 248 -5.84 -12.16 0.83
N SER A 249 -5.49 -12.52 -0.40
CA SER A 249 -6.40 -12.63 -1.55
C SER A 249 -5.82 -13.60 -2.56
N GLU A 250 -6.60 -14.04 -3.56
CA GLU A 250 -6.20 -15.13 -4.47
C GLU A 250 -4.79 -15.01 -5.07
N SER A 251 -4.30 -13.79 -5.26
CA SER A 251 -2.99 -13.44 -5.83
C SER A 251 -1.97 -12.84 -4.84
N LYS A 252 -2.31 -12.63 -3.56
CA LYS A 252 -1.44 -11.94 -2.60
C LYS A 252 -1.07 -12.83 -1.42
N VAL A 253 0.18 -13.29 -1.40
CA VAL A 253 0.80 -13.99 -0.26
C VAL A 253 1.37 -12.95 0.71
N LEU A 254 1.05 -13.09 1.99
CA LEU A 254 1.54 -12.21 3.06
C LEU A 254 2.75 -12.81 3.77
N VAL A 255 2.68 -14.10 4.08
CA VAL A 255 3.77 -14.89 4.67
C VAL A 255 3.93 -16.17 3.88
N GLY A 256 5.17 -16.48 3.50
CA GLY A 256 5.56 -17.74 2.89
C GLY A 256 6.56 -18.47 3.77
N VAL A 257 6.26 -19.71 4.09
CA VAL A 257 7.14 -20.63 4.81
C VAL A 257 7.47 -21.79 3.88
N GLU A 258 8.75 -22.08 3.72
CA GLU A 258 9.22 -23.22 2.95
C GLU A 258 10.13 -24.10 3.81
N LEU A 259 9.81 -25.39 3.87
CA LEU A 259 10.69 -26.41 4.41
C LEU A 259 11.35 -27.12 3.23
N VAL A 260 12.67 -27.06 3.13
CA VAL A 260 13.43 -27.66 2.03
C VAL A 260 14.34 -28.74 2.57
N TRP A 261 14.27 -29.93 2.01
CA TRP A 261 15.15 -31.04 2.37
C TRP A 261 16.46 -30.96 1.60
N ASP A 262 17.58 -30.95 2.32
CA ASP A 262 18.92 -31.09 1.77
C ASP A 262 19.33 -32.55 1.86
N GLU A 263 19.23 -33.29 0.75
CA GLU A 263 19.56 -34.72 0.69
C GLU A 263 21.03 -35.00 1.01
N GLU A 264 21.95 -34.12 0.61
CA GLU A 264 23.39 -34.34 0.82
C GLU A 264 23.77 -34.25 2.30
N LYS A 265 23.09 -33.37 3.04
CA LYS A 265 23.36 -33.14 4.46
C LYS A 265 22.38 -33.84 5.38
N GLU A 266 21.33 -34.46 4.83
CA GLU A 266 20.21 -35.05 5.56
C GLU A 266 19.59 -34.09 6.60
N VAL A 267 19.40 -32.82 6.20
CA VAL A 267 18.80 -31.79 7.06
C VAL A 267 17.66 -31.05 6.35
N ALA A 268 16.69 -30.59 7.14
CA ALA A 268 15.65 -29.70 6.65
C ALA A 268 15.96 -28.23 6.99
N ASN A 269 15.89 -27.37 5.98
CA ASN A 269 16.03 -25.92 6.12
C ASN A 269 14.67 -25.25 6.21
N VAL A 270 14.54 -24.20 7.02
CA VAL A 270 13.33 -23.38 7.14
C VAL A 270 13.60 -22.03 6.49
N LEU A 271 12.84 -21.67 5.45
CA LEU A 271 12.91 -20.38 4.78
C LEU A 271 11.60 -19.63 5.04
N ILE A 272 11.71 -18.36 5.46
CA ILE A 272 10.55 -17.53 5.80
C ILE A 272 10.63 -16.20 5.03
N SER A 273 9.57 -15.90 4.31
CA SER A 273 9.35 -14.67 3.56
C SER A 273 8.16 -13.90 4.13
N VAL A 274 8.32 -12.59 4.35
CA VAL A 274 7.28 -11.70 4.89
C VAL A 274 7.21 -10.45 4.00
N PHE A 275 6.03 -10.14 3.47
CA PHE A 275 5.90 -9.12 2.41
C PHE A 275 5.30 -7.78 2.88
N SER A 276 4.47 -7.76 3.93
CA SER A 276 3.82 -6.54 4.43
C SER A 276 3.71 -6.55 5.97
N PRO A 277 4.85 -6.56 6.69
CA PRO A 277 4.91 -6.75 8.14
C PRO A 277 4.19 -5.68 8.95
N TYR A 278 4.07 -4.45 8.44
CA TYR A 278 3.52 -3.31 9.16
C TYR A 278 2.03 -3.10 8.90
N THR A 279 1.58 -3.17 7.64
CA THR A 279 0.17 -2.90 7.30
C THR A 279 -0.76 -4.06 7.68
N HIS A 280 -0.23 -5.28 7.71
CA HIS A 280 -0.98 -6.51 7.99
C HIS A 280 -0.47 -7.22 9.26
N GLU A 281 -0.03 -6.44 10.26
CA GLU A 281 0.50 -6.94 11.53
C GLU A 281 -0.49 -7.93 12.20
N GLU A 282 -1.78 -7.57 12.29
CA GLU A 282 -2.83 -8.42 12.88
C GLU A 282 -3.04 -9.74 12.11
N ASP A 283 -2.97 -9.72 10.77
CA ASP A 283 -3.08 -10.92 9.94
C ASP A 283 -1.87 -11.86 10.14
N ILE A 284 -0.67 -11.30 10.35
CA ILE A 284 0.53 -12.07 10.66
C ILE A 284 0.42 -12.72 12.04
N GLU A 285 -0.12 -12.00 13.03
CA GLU A 285 -0.40 -12.56 14.35
C GLU A 285 -1.35 -13.75 14.25
N CYS A 286 -2.44 -13.62 13.50
CA CYS A 286 -3.35 -14.75 13.25
C CYS A 286 -2.65 -15.95 12.60
N PHE A 287 -1.69 -15.71 11.70
CA PHE A 287 -0.90 -16.80 11.11
C PHE A 287 0.04 -17.46 12.13
N ILE A 288 0.67 -16.68 13.01
CA ILE A 288 1.52 -17.22 14.08
C ILE A 288 0.70 -18.06 15.06
N GLU A 289 -0.53 -17.63 15.40
CA GLU A 289 -1.44 -18.40 16.26
C GLU A 289 -1.95 -19.68 15.60
N PHE A 290 -2.05 -19.69 14.28
CA PHE A 290 -2.43 -20.87 13.51
C PHE A 290 -1.35 -21.96 13.49
N LEU A 291 -0.06 -21.57 13.46
CA LEU A 291 1.10 -22.47 13.40
C LEU A 291 1.39 -23.21 14.72
#